data_AF-A0A954VYN1-F1
#
_entry.id   AF-A0A954VYN1-F1
#
_cell.length_a   1.000
_cell.length_b   1.000
_cell.length_c   1.000
_cell.angle_alpha   90.00
_cell.angle_beta   90.00
_cell.angle_gamma   90.00
#
_symmetry.space_group_name_H-M   'P 1'
#
loop_
_entity.id
_entity.type
_entity.pdbx_description
1 polymer ?
#
loop_
_entity_poly.entity_id
_entity_poly.type
_entity_poly.pdbx_seq_one_letter_code
_entity_poly.pdbx_strand_id
1 'polypeptide(L)' 'MNVCDRTEAWQQNCRVPDVAVFLNNSSVVNCDAFWYGGPDLVVEILSPGDQGRDKLPFYAQVKTNEFSSWTEIHGN' A
#
# COMPACT_ATOMS: atom_id res chain seq x y z
N MET A 1 -4.38 6.28 4.90
CA MET A 1 -3.14 5.83 5.57
C MET A 1 -2.04 5.82 4.51
N ASN A 2 -0.84 6.35 4.80
CA ASN A 2 0.25 6.43 3.83
C ASN A 2 1.29 5.33 4.07
N VAL A 3 1.71 4.65 3.01
CA VAL A 3 2.86 3.72 2.99
C VAL A 3 3.97 4.38 2.20
N CYS A 4 5.17 4.52 2.79
CA CYS A 4 6.28 5.28 2.23
C CYS A 4 7.60 4.50 2.26
N ASP A 5 8.48 4.76 1.29
CA ASP A 5 9.79 4.11 1.21
C ASP A 5 10.93 4.87 1.90
N ARG A 6 10.63 6.02 2.52
CA ARG A 6 11.59 6.92 3.16
C ARG A 6 10.97 7.71 4.31
N THR A 7 11.80 8.11 5.27
CA THR A 7 11.39 8.94 6.42
C THR A 7 11.60 10.43 6.18
N GLU A 8 12.72 10.81 5.57
CA GLU A 8 13.00 12.18 5.17
C GLU A 8 12.26 12.54 3.87
N ALA A 9 11.62 13.71 3.85
CA ALA A 9 10.79 14.15 2.72
C ALA A 9 9.80 13.07 2.24
N TRP A 10 9.22 12.31 3.19
CA TRP A 10 8.42 11.10 2.95
C TRP A 10 7.39 11.26 1.84
N GLN A 11 6.73 12.42 1.77
CA GLN A 11 5.70 12.75 0.78
C GLN A 11 6.13 12.60 -0.68
N GLN A 12 7.43 12.58 -0.97
CA GLN A 12 7.95 12.41 -2.32
C GLN A 12 7.69 11.01 -2.91
N ASN A 13 7.46 9.98 -2.08
CA ASN A 13 7.25 8.64 -2.60
C ASN A 13 6.40 7.76 -1.66
N CYS A 14 5.08 7.99 -1.66
CA CYS A 14 4.12 7.22 -0.88
C CYS A 14 2.91 6.79 -1.69
N ARG A 15 2.31 5.66 -1.29
CA ARG A 15 1.04 5.15 -1.83
C ARG A 15 0.02 5.10 -0.71
N VAL A 16 -1.24 5.29 -1.11
CA VAL A 16 -2.39 5.16 -0.23
C VAL A 16 -3.13 3.90 -0.68
N PRO A 17 -3.00 2.78 0.05
CA PRO A 17 -3.84 1.61 -0.16
C PRO A 17 -5.24 1.86 0.42
N ASP A 18 -6.23 1.14 -0.10
CA ASP A 18 -7.58 1.13 0.50
C ASP A 18 -7.55 0.45 1.86
N VAL A 19 -6.82 -0.67 1.96
CA VAL A 19 -6.54 -1.36 3.24
C VAL A 19 -5.08 -1.77 3.30
N ALA A 20 -4.46 -1.55 4.45
CA ALA A 20 -3.17 -2.14 4.78
C ALA A 20 -3.20 -2.72 6.20
N VAL A 21 -2.57 -3.88 6.37
CA VAL A 21 -2.49 -4.63 7.63
C VAL A 21 -1.05 -4.70 8.08
N PHE A 22 -0.84 -4.44 9.36
CA PHE A 22 0.46 -4.55 10.02
C PHE A 22 0.30 -5.48 11.22
N LEU A 23 1.09 -6.55 11.27
CA LEU A 23 1.11 -7.48 12.40
C LEU A 23 1.98 -6.92 13.53
N ASN A 24 1.75 -7.37 14.76
CA ASN A 24 2.51 -6.90 15.93
C ASN A 24 4.02 -7.18 15.84
N ASN A 25 4.43 -8.15 15.00
CA ASN A 25 5.83 -8.51 14.76
C ASN A 25 6.37 -7.96 13.42
N SER A 26 5.65 -7.03 12.79
CA SER A 26 6.05 -6.36 11.56
C SER A 26 7.33 -5.54 11.77
N SER A 27 8.15 -5.41 10.74
CA SER A 27 9.35 -4.56 10.75
C SER A 27 9.07 -3.10 10.34
N VAL A 28 7.80 -2.77 10.09
CA VAL A 28 7.36 -1.43 9.66
C VAL A 28 7.34 -0.47 10.84
N VAL A 29 7.73 0.77 10.61
CA VAL A 29 7.72 1.83 11.62
C VAL A 29 6.50 2.73 11.43
N ASN A 30 5.70 2.90 12.48
CA ASN A 30 4.69 3.94 12.53
C ASN A 30 5.37 5.29 12.80
N CYS A 31 5.29 6.22 11.85
CA CYS A 31 5.84 7.57 11.95
C CYS A 31 4.75 8.63 12.22
N ASP A 32 3.65 8.23 12.85
CA ASP A 32 2.41 8.98 13.15
C ASP A 32 1.61 9.40 11.90
N ALA A 33 2.26 10.08 10.95
CA ALA A 33 1.64 10.56 9.71
C ALA A 33 1.70 9.54 8.56
N PHE A 34 2.58 8.56 8.64
CA PHE A 34 2.80 7.53 7.62
C PHE A 34 3.45 6.28 8.22
N TRP A 35 3.44 5.20 7.45
CA TRP A 35 4.16 3.97 7.75
C TRP A 35 5.39 3.87 6.86
N TYR A 36 6.55 3.63 7.48
CA TYR A 36 7.82 3.41 6.79
C TYR A 36 8.11 1.92 6.66
N GLY A 37 8.15 1.43 5.42
CA GLY A 37 8.25 0.00 5.10
C GLY A 37 6.95 -0.58 4.55
N GLY A 38 6.97 -1.85 4.16
CA GLY A 38 5.86 -2.53 3.49
C GLY A 38 4.89 -3.20 4.47
N PRO A 39 3.57 -3.00 4.32
CA PRO A 39 2.57 -3.72 5.11
C PRO A 39 2.70 -5.24 4.96
N ASP A 40 2.17 -5.99 5.93
CA ASP A 40 2.10 -7.44 5.82
C ASP A 40 1.09 -7.88 4.76
N LEU A 41 0.00 -7.11 4.61
CA LEU A 41 -0.99 -7.27 3.56
C LEU A 41 -1.43 -5.91 3.04
N VAL A 42 -1.53 -5.79 1.71
CA VAL A 42 -2.20 -4.67 1.03
C VAL A 42 -3.40 -5.19 0.25
N VAL A 43 -4.52 -4.47 0.37
CA VAL A 43 -5.71 -4.65 -0.47
C VAL A 43 -5.98 -3.36 -1.24
N GLU A 44 -6.15 -3.50 -2.54
CA GLU A 44 -6.61 -2.44 -3.45
C GLU A 44 -7.95 -2.87 -4.07
N ILE A 45 -8.94 -1.99 -3.99
CA ILE A 45 -10.23 -2.10 -4.65
C ILE A 45 -10.07 -1.43 -6.02
N LEU A 46 -10.15 -2.23 -7.08
CA LEU A 46 -9.99 -1.73 -8.44
C LEU A 46 -11.34 -1.26 -8.99
N SER A 47 -11.45 0.05 -9.23
CA SER A 47 -12.58 0.63 -9.97
C SER A 47 -12.26 0.76 -11.47
N PRO A 48 -13.27 0.88 -12.34
CA PRO A 48 -13.04 1.16 -13.75
C PRO A 48 -12.21 2.44 -13.96
N GLY A 49 -11.07 2.30 -14.63
CA GLY A 49 -10.15 3.42 -14.89
C GLY A 49 -9.11 3.67 -13.79
N ASP A 50 -9.15 2.93 -12.67
CA ASP A 50 -8.14 3.07 -11.63
C ASP A 50 -6.79 2.49 -12.02
N GLN A 51 -5.74 3.16 -11.53
CA GLN A 51 -4.33 2.78 -11.70
C GLN A 51 -3.82 1.98 -10.50
N GLY A 52 -4.70 1.27 -9.77
CA GLY A 52 -4.32 0.51 -8.57
C GLY A 52 -3.19 -0.50 -8.83
N ARG A 53 -3.15 -1.10 -10.03
CA ARG A 53 -2.09 -2.03 -10.45
C ARG A 53 -0.74 -1.36 -10.69
N ASP A 54 -0.70 -0.06 -10.98
CA ASP A 54 0.55 0.67 -11.20
C ASP A 54 1.31 0.90 -9.88
N LYS A 55 0.65 0.67 -8.74
CA LYS A 55 1.26 0.70 -7.40
C LYS A 55 2.03 -0.59 -7.06
N LEU A 56 1.83 -1.68 -7.81
CA LEU A 56 2.44 -3.00 -7.53
C LEU A 56 3.98 -2.96 -7.40
N PRO A 57 4.73 -2.29 -8.30
CA PRO A 57 6.18 -2.22 -8.17
C PRO A 57 6.63 -1.53 -6.87
N PHE A 58 5.87 -0.52 -6.41
CA PHE A 58 6.14 0.14 -5.15
C PHE A 58 5.91 -0.81 -3.96
N TYR A 59 4.80 -1.55 -3.93
CA TYR A 59 4.52 -2.49 -2.85
C TYR A 59 5.55 -3.62 -2.77
N ALA A 60 6.05 -4.09 -3.91
CA ALA A 60 7.17 -5.03 -3.96
C ALA A 60 8.47 -4.39 -3.43
N GLN A 61 8.78 -3.14 -3.78
CA GLN A 61 9.97 -2.43 -3.32
C GLN A 61 10.01 -2.27 -1.80
N VAL A 62 8.88 -1.93 -1.17
CA VAL A 62 8.81 -1.78 0.29
C VAL A 62 8.72 -3.12 1.03
N LYS A 63 8.80 -4.25 0.31
CA LYS A 63 8.75 -5.63 0.83
C LYS A 63 7.41 -5.99 1.49
N THR A 64 6.32 -5.62 0.85
CA THR A 64 4.98 -6.10 1.25
C THR A 64 4.94 -7.62 1.15
N ASN A 65 4.49 -8.31 2.20
CA ASN A 65 4.54 -9.78 2.27
C ASN A 65 3.48 -10.45 1.39
N GLU A 66 2.25 -9.93 1.35
CA GLU A 66 1.16 -10.43 0.50
C GLU A 66 0.37 -9.29 -0.15
N PHE A 67 -0.11 -9.50 -1.38
CA PHE A 67 -0.95 -8.55 -2.11
C PHE A 67 -2.21 -9.23 -2.65
N SER A 68 -3.37 -8.59 -2.44
CA SER A 68 -4.66 -9.02 -2.99
C SER A 68 -5.37 -7.86 -3.68
N SER A 69 -5.95 -8.09 -4.86
CA SER A 69 -6.77 -7.10 -5.56
C SER A 69 -8.10 -7.69 -5.99
N TRP A 70 -9.17 -6.92 -5.82
CA TRP A 70 -10.51 -7.28 -6.28
C TRP A 70 -11.03 -6.23 -7.25
N THR A 71 -11.68 -6.70 -8.32
CA THR A 71 -12.39 -5.84 -9.28
C THR A 71 -13.88 -6.08 -9.11
N GLU A 72 -14.64 -5.02 -8.85
CA GLU A 72 -16.10 -5.08 -8.90
C GLU A 72 -16.54 -4.69 -10.31
N ILE A 73 -17.07 -5.65 -11.07
CA ILE A 73 -17.68 -5.40 -12.37
C ILE A 73 -19.13 -4.98 -12.11
N HIS A 74 -19.38 -3.67 -12.10
CA HIS A 74 -20.74 -3.20 -12.31
C HIS A 74 -21.09 -3.47 -13.77
N GLY A 75 -21.99 -4.44 -13.98
CA GLY A 75 -22.57 -4.71 -15.30
C GLY A 75 -23.27 -3.46 -15.83
N ASN A 76 -23.08 -3.23 -17.13
CA ASN A 76 -23.55 -2.09 -17.95
C ASN A 76 -24.78 -1.33 -17.45
#